data_AF-A0A0A1UQQ2-F1
#
_entry.id   AF-A0A0A1UQQ2-F1
#
_cell.length_a   1.000
_cell.length_b   1.000
_cell.length_c   1.000
_cell.angle_alpha   90.00
_cell.angle_beta   90.00
_cell.angle_gamma   90.00
#
_symmetry.space_group_name_H-M   'P 1'
#
loop_
_entity.id
_entity.type
_entity.pdbx_description
1 polymer ?
#
loop_
_entity_poly.entity_id
_entity_poly.type
_entity_poly.pdbx_seq_one_letter_code
_entity_poly.pdbx_strand_id
1 'polypeptide(L)'
;MSNSSNPRDIIAWLVPTARGTSADKATHLPANMARTIDISASSPSHLSSKLSHPPGCAPQRAIQLRFSQEPLRRGRFVLGTDANRCDVLLPPAPGISAQHCSIGFDAESRLVLDDFSEAGTQVWYDSACSGDQRGHSWILSRGDQRVVIDVQGVRFQLVVNDRSADWDAYRADVDAFCQPPSREAVPSLYVQPLIRHIFVKGLGGEHAGDVYLWDLSRPWEPMVKASA
;
A
#
# COMPACT_ATOMS: atom_id res chain seq x y z
N MET A 1 16.08 9.21 24.28
CA MET A 1 15.45 10.30 23.52
C MET A 1 14.11 9.79 23.01
N SER A 2 13.03 10.14 23.70
CA SER A 2 11.67 9.72 23.33
C SER A 2 11.32 10.41 22.02
N ASN A 3 11.36 9.66 20.92
CA ASN A 3 10.97 10.17 19.61
C ASN A 3 9.45 10.39 19.67
N SER A 4 9.00 11.59 20.03
CA SER A 4 7.58 11.94 19.93
C SER A 4 7.24 11.91 18.45
N SER A 5 6.65 10.81 18.01
CA SER A 5 6.16 10.63 16.64
C SER A 5 5.19 11.78 16.35
N ASN A 6 5.51 12.63 15.38
CA ASN A 6 4.58 13.66 14.93
C ASN A 6 3.30 12.95 14.45
N PRO A 7 2.13 13.18 15.06
CA PRO A 7 0.91 12.46 14.70
C PRO A 7 0.50 12.69 13.24
N ARG A 8 0.97 13.78 12.60
CA ARG A 8 0.74 14.05 11.18
C ARG A 8 1.49 13.12 10.24
N ASP A 9 2.59 12.54 10.69
CA ASP A 9 3.44 11.65 9.90
C ASP A 9 2.87 10.22 9.79
N ILE A 10 1.87 9.89 10.59
CA ILE A 10 1.33 8.54 10.68
C ILE A 10 0.19 8.38 9.67
N ILE A 11 0.28 7.32 8.86
CA ILE A 11 -0.74 6.93 7.87
C ILE A 11 -1.76 6.00 8.54
N ALA A 12 -1.27 4.87 9.05
CA ALA A 12 -2.10 3.83 9.64
C ALA A 12 -1.28 2.89 10.53
N TRP A 13 -1.98 2.03 11.27
CA TRP A 13 -1.41 0.92 12.02
C TRP A 13 -2.01 -0.39 11.55
N LEU A 14 -1.14 -1.40 11.37
CA LEU A 14 -1.51 -2.80 11.21
C LEU A 14 -1.41 -3.46 12.58
N VAL A 15 -2.57 -3.72 13.18
CA VAL A 15 -2.69 -4.26 14.52
C VAL A 15 -3.06 -5.74 14.44
N PRO A 16 -2.26 -6.67 15.00
CA PRO A 16 -2.64 -8.09 15.04
C PRO A 16 -4.00 -8.28 15.70
N THR A 17 -4.86 -9.15 15.17
CA THR A 17 -6.20 -9.34 15.74
C THR A 17 -6.21 -10.00 17.12
N ALA A 18 -5.14 -10.71 17.48
CA ALA A 18 -4.93 -11.31 18.80
C ALA A 18 -3.46 -11.69 19.02
N ARG A 19 -3.06 -11.85 20.29
CA ARG A 19 -1.74 -12.39 20.65
C ARG A 19 -1.54 -13.84 20.18
N GLY A 20 -0.30 -14.20 19.89
CA GLY A 20 0.11 -15.54 19.47
C GLY A 20 -0.29 -15.92 18.03
N THR A 21 -1.05 -15.07 17.34
CA THR A 21 -1.42 -15.26 15.94
C THR A 21 -0.22 -15.09 15.00
N SER A 22 -0.36 -15.52 13.75
CA SER A 22 0.68 -15.26 12.73
C SER A 22 0.92 -13.76 12.52
N ALA A 23 -0.13 -12.94 12.62
CA ALA A 23 0.02 -11.48 12.57
C ALA A 23 0.82 -10.93 13.76
N ASP A 24 0.61 -11.48 14.96
CA ASP A 24 1.39 -11.12 16.15
C ASP A 24 2.87 -11.47 15.95
N LYS A 25 3.16 -12.68 15.46
CA LYS A 25 4.53 -13.10 15.10
C LYS A 25 5.17 -12.16 14.07
N ALA A 26 4.41 -11.64 13.11
CA ALA A 26 4.92 -10.68 12.14
C ALA A 26 5.48 -9.43 12.82
N THR A 27 4.87 -8.93 13.89
CA THR A 27 5.35 -7.74 14.61
C THR A 27 6.70 -7.95 15.32
N HIS A 28 7.08 -9.21 15.53
CA HIS A 28 8.34 -9.63 16.15
C HIS A 28 9.43 -9.98 15.12
N LEU A 29 9.13 -9.97 13.82
CA LEU A 29 10.15 -10.23 12.80
C LEU A 29 11.17 -9.08 12.79
N PRO A 30 12.50 -9.38 12.74
CA PRO A 30 13.54 -8.36 12.71
C PRO A 30 13.35 -7.33 11.59
N ALA A 31 12.91 -7.78 10.41
CA ALA A 31 12.63 -6.91 9.26
C ALA A 31 11.54 -5.86 9.54
N ASN A 32 10.60 -6.16 10.42
CA ASN A 32 9.49 -5.26 10.77
C ASN A 32 9.82 -4.35 11.95
N MET A 33 10.89 -4.62 12.73
CA MET A 33 11.17 -3.92 13.98
C MET A 33 11.28 -2.39 13.82
N ALA A 34 11.78 -1.91 12.68
CA ALA A 34 11.88 -0.47 12.41
C ALA A 34 10.50 0.21 12.24
N ARG A 35 9.46 -0.55 11.92
CA ARG A 35 8.07 -0.09 11.78
C ARG A 35 7.22 -0.44 13.00
N THR A 36 7.66 -1.37 13.85
CA THR A 36 6.85 -1.85 14.97
C THR A 36 6.95 -0.93 16.19
N ILE A 37 5.79 -0.54 16.73
CA ILE A 37 5.66 0.20 17.99
C ILE A 37 5.01 -0.65 19.08
N ASP A 38 5.25 -0.29 20.34
CA ASP A 38 4.50 -0.82 21.48
C ASP A 38 3.22 -0.01 21.67
N ILE A 39 2.07 -0.67 21.56
CA ILE A 39 0.75 -0.05 21.72
C ILE A 39 0.64 0.54 23.13
N SER A 40 0.97 -0.20 24.18
CA SER A 40 0.81 0.28 25.56
C SER A 40 1.73 1.45 25.94
N ALA A 41 2.88 1.60 25.28
CA ALA A 41 3.89 2.60 25.64
C ALA A 41 3.85 3.85 24.75
N SER A 42 3.29 3.73 23.54
CA SER A 42 3.38 4.78 22.52
C SER A 42 2.03 5.10 21.87
N SER A 43 0.90 4.61 22.41
CA SER A 43 -0.41 4.82 21.82
C SER A 43 -0.77 6.30 21.72
N PRO A 44 -1.04 6.82 20.51
CA PRO A 44 -1.93 7.96 20.37
C PRO A 44 -3.34 7.54 20.83
N SER A 45 -4.04 8.42 21.53
CA SER A 45 -5.39 8.20 22.08
C SER A 45 -6.39 7.59 21.08
N HIS A 46 -6.21 7.90 19.80
CA HIS A 46 -7.01 7.37 18.69
C HIS A 46 -6.81 5.86 18.43
N LEU A 47 -5.59 5.34 18.56
CA LEU A 47 -5.34 3.91 18.35
C LEU A 47 -6.01 3.07 19.44
N SER A 48 -5.87 3.49 20.70
CA SER A 48 -6.47 2.76 21.82
C SER A 48 -8.00 2.78 21.79
N SER A 49 -8.63 3.87 21.34
CA SER A 49 -10.09 3.97 21.27
C SER A 49 -10.72 3.08 20.19
N LYS A 50 -10.01 2.82 19.09
CA LYS A 50 -10.46 1.96 17.99
C LYS A 50 -10.22 0.46 18.24
N LEU A 51 -9.54 0.10 19.33
CA LEU A 51 -9.21 -1.29 19.67
C LEU A 51 -10.12 -1.81 20.79
N SER A 52 -11.18 -2.53 20.41
CA SER A 52 -12.05 -3.24 21.36
C SER A 52 -11.55 -4.66 21.58
N HIS A 53 -10.60 -4.86 22.51
CA HIS A 53 -10.09 -6.19 22.85
C HIS A 53 -10.45 -6.58 24.29
N PRO A 54 -10.84 -7.84 24.54
CA PRO A 54 -11.00 -8.33 25.89
C PRO A 54 -9.66 -8.33 26.65
N PRO A 55 -9.68 -8.14 27.98
CA PRO A 55 -8.48 -8.09 28.79
C PRO A 55 -7.65 -9.38 28.65
N GLY A 56 -6.33 -9.23 28.50
CA GLY A 56 -5.39 -10.34 28.32
C GLY A 56 -5.18 -10.81 26.87
N CYS A 57 -6.13 -10.55 25.96
CA CYS A 57 -6.00 -10.94 24.55
C CYS A 57 -5.53 -9.80 23.63
N ALA A 58 -5.54 -8.55 24.13
CA ALA A 58 -5.17 -7.39 23.35
C ALA A 58 -3.73 -7.48 22.82
N PRO A 59 -3.47 -7.23 21.54
CA PRO A 59 -2.13 -7.16 20.98
C PRO A 59 -1.30 -6.09 21.70
N GLN A 60 0.00 -6.32 21.84
CA GLN A 60 0.90 -5.37 22.51
C GLN A 60 1.66 -4.49 21.53
N ARG A 61 1.76 -4.93 20.27
CA ARG A 61 2.56 -4.30 19.23
C ARG A 61 1.73 -4.07 17.97
N ALA A 62 2.09 -3.04 17.21
CA ALA A 62 1.51 -2.76 15.92
C ALA A 62 2.60 -2.34 14.94
N ILE A 63 2.42 -2.68 13.66
CA ILE A 63 3.29 -2.19 12.59
C ILE A 63 2.72 -0.84 12.14
N GLN A 64 3.51 0.22 12.24
CA GLN A 64 3.14 1.57 11.90
C GLN A 64 3.58 1.91 10.47
N LEU A 65 2.65 2.48 9.70
CA LEU A 65 2.90 3.03 8.37
C LEU A 65 3.01 4.56 8.48
N ARG A 66 4.06 5.14 7.90
CA ARG A 66 4.41 6.56 8.06
C ARG A 66 4.82 7.19 6.73
N PHE A 67 4.53 8.47 6.55
CA PHE A 67 4.94 9.23 5.37
C PHE A 67 6.47 9.38 5.29
N SER A 68 7.13 9.68 6.41
CA SER A 68 8.58 9.86 6.50
C SER A 68 9.40 8.58 6.33
N GLN A 69 8.75 7.41 6.39
CA GLN A 69 9.44 6.14 6.25
C GLN A 69 9.30 5.62 4.82
N GLU A 70 10.31 5.90 4.00
CA GLU A 70 10.33 5.54 2.58
C GLU A 70 10.10 4.02 2.40
N PRO A 71 9.08 3.62 1.62
CA PRO A 71 8.89 2.23 1.27
C PRO A 71 9.85 1.79 0.16
N LEU A 72 10.13 0.49 0.08
CA LEU A 72 10.90 -0.15 -0.99
C LEU A 72 10.34 0.18 -2.38
N ARG A 73 9.01 0.27 -2.48
CA ARG A 73 8.33 0.82 -3.65
C ARG A 73 7.70 2.15 -3.29
N ARG A 74 8.13 3.22 -3.94
CA ARG A 74 7.61 4.55 -3.66
C ARG A 74 6.07 4.60 -3.75
N GLY A 75 5.46 5.31 -2.80
CA GLY A 75 4.02 5.49 -2.71
C GLY A 75 3.21 4.30 -2.17
N ARG A 76 3.83 3.16 -1.84
CA ARG A 76 3.10 1.98 -1.30
C ARG A 76 3.97 1.06 -0.45
N PHE A 77 3.40 0.52 0.62
CA PHE A 77 4.03 -0.49 1.45
C PHE A 77 3.67 -1.88 0.94
N VAL A 78 4.68 -2.68 0.56
CA VAL A 78 4.47 -4.04 0.07
C VAL A 78 4.48 -5.05 1.22
N LEU A 79 3.49 -5.93 1.25
CA LEU A 79 3.36 -7.03 2.20
C LEU A 79 3.67 -8.36 1.49
N GLY A 80 4.43 -9.24 2.12
CA GLY A 80 4.77 -10.55 1.56
C GLY A 80 5.87 -11.27 2.33
N THR A 81 6.43 -12.33 1.77
CA THR A 81 7.46 -13.17 2.42
C THR A 81 8.89 -12.87 2.00
N ASP A 82 9.11 -12.02 1.00
CA ASP A 82 10.46 -11.64 0.53
C ASP A 82 10.96 -10.34 1.20
N ALA A 83 11.94 -10.47 2.08
CA ALA A 83 12.54 -9.35 2.82
C ALA A 83 13.26 -8.31 1.94
N ASN A 84 13.65 -8.67 0.72
CA ASN A 84 14.30 -7.73 -0.21
C ASN A 84 13.29 -6.92 -1.03
N ARG A 85 12.01 -7.28 -0.96
CA ARG A 85 10.96 -6.70 -1.81
C ARG A 85 9.74 -6.21 -1.04
N CYS A 86 9.62 -6.55 0.24
CA CYS A 86 8.49 -6.21 1.08
C CYS A 86 8.90 -5.26 2.20
N ASP A 87 8.07 -4.24 2.42
CA ASP A 87 8.18 -3.30 3.54
C ASP A 87 7.70 -3.90 4.85
N VAL A 88 6.75 -4.82 4.76
CA VAL A 88 6.14 -5.52 5.87
C VAL A 88 6.23 -7.01 5.58
N LEU A 89 7.14 -7.68 6.30
CA LEU A 89 7.38 -9.10 6.15
C LEU A 89 6.28 -9.89 6.88
N LEU A 90 5.70 -10.87 6.20
CA LEU A 90 4.73 -11.80 6.76
C LEU A 90 5.42 -13.14 7.06
N PRO A 91 5.05 -13.84 8.14
CA PRO A 91 5.53 -15.20 8.36
C PRO A 91 5.17 -16.09 7.18
N PRO A 92 6.09 -16.93 6.68
CA PRO A 92 5.79 -17.85 5.58
C PRO A 92 4.64 -18.78 5.93
N ALA A 93 3.64 -18.85 5.05
CA ALA A 93 2.53 -19.78 5.14
C ALA A 93 2.05 -20.16 3.72
N PRO A 94 1.39 -21.32 3.54
CA PRO A 94 0.82 -21.70 2.25
C PRO A 94 -0.09 -20.59 1.68
N GLY A 95 0.07 -20.29 0.39
CA GLY A 95 -0.71 -19.26 -0.30
C GLY A 95 -0.17 -17.83 -0.17
N ILE A 96 0.77 -17.56 0.75
CA ILE A 96 1.38 -16.22 0.85
C ILE A 96 2.49 -16.09 -0.19
N SER A 97 2.35 -15.08 -1.06
CA SER A 97 3.28 -14.81 -2.16
C SER A 97 4.51 -14.03 -1.65
N ALA A 98 5.63 -14.15 -2.37
CA ALA A 98 6.85 -13.40 -2.10
C ALA A 98 6.59 -11.89 -1.96
N GLN A 99 5.73 -11.37 -2.84
CA GLN A 99 5.08 -10.07 -2.71
C GLN A 99 3.59 -10.35 -2.92
N HIS A 100 2.74 -10.08 -1.95
CA HIS A 100 1.35 -10.53 -1.93
C HIS A 100 0.37 -9.39 -2.24
N CYS A 101 0.46 -8.31 -1.48
CA CYS A 101 -0.38 -7.13 -1.68
C CYS A 101 0.40 -5.87 -1.30
N SER A 102 -0.17 -4.71 -1.58
CA SER A 102 0.40 -3.43 -1.15
C SER A 102 -0.64 -2.50 -0.60
N ILE A 103 -0.27 -1.72 0.41
CA ILE A 103 -1.08 -0.63 0.95
C ILE A 103 -0.49 0.69 0.45
N GLY A 104 -1.28 1.49 -0.24
CA GLY A 104 -0.86 2.77 -0.80
C GLY A 104 -2.03 3.73 -0.94
N PHE A 105 -1.92 4.65 -1.88
CA PHE A 105 -2.96 5.64 -2.16
C PHE A 105 -3.45 5.58 -3.60
N ASP A 106 -4.74 5.83 -3.79
CA ASP A 106 -5.32 6.04 -5.11
C ASP A 106 -5.25 7.51 -5.56
N ALA A 107 -5.79 7.81 -6.75
CA ALA A 107 -5.79 9.14 -7.33
C ALA A 107 -6.61 10.17 -6.53
N GLU A 108 -7.51 9.70 -5.64
CA GLU A 108 -8.29 10.55 -4.74
C GLU A 108 -7.65 10.68 -3.35
N SER A 109 -6.39 10.27 -3.20
CA SER A 109 -5.65 10.25 -1.92
C SER A 109 -6.30 9.39 -0.84
N ARG A 110 -7.10 8.39 -1.22
CA ARG A 110 -7.68 7.43 -0.28
C ARG A 110 -6.72 6.28 -0.07
N LEU A 111 -6.67 5.76 1.15
CA LEU A 111 -5.84 4.60 1.45
C LEU A 111 -6.46 3.37 0.79
N VAL A 112 -5.68 2.64 0.01
CA VAL A 112 -6.12 1.44 -0.72
C VAL A 112 -5.21 0.25 -0.47
N LEU A 113 -5.78 -0.95 -0.59
CA LEU A 113 -5.03 -2.21 -0.68
C LEU A 113 -5.17 -2.75 -2.08
N ASP A 114 -4.04 -3.00 -2.75
CA ASP A 114 -3.98 -3.69 -4.04
C ASP A 114 -3.46 -5.10 -3.84
N ASP A 115 -4.27 -6.11 -4.19
CA ASP A 115 -3.82 -7.50 -4.26
C ASP A 115 -3.21 -7.79 -5.63
N PHE A 116 -2.08 -8.49 -5.64
CA PHE A 116 -1.44 -9.02 -6.84
C PHE A 116 -0.93 -10.44 -6.57
N SER A 117 -1.58 -11.14 -5.64
CA SER A 117 -1.16 -12.46 -5.19
C SER A 117 -1.77 -13.58 -6.02
N GLU A 118 -1.20 -14.77 -5.87
CA GLU A 118 -1.71 -15.98 -6.54
C GLU A 118 -2.90 -16.60 -5.81
N ALA A 119 -2.99 -16.45 -4.49
CA ALA A 119 -4.03 -17.07 -3.67
C ALA A 119 -5.22 -16.12 -3.42
N GLY A 120 -4.96 -14.82 -3.38
CA GLY A 120 -5.92 -13.76 -3.08
C GLY A 120 -5.77 -13.21 -1.66
N THR A 121 -6.35 -12.04 -1.44
CA THR A 121 -6.45 -11.37 -0.14
C THR A 121 -7.93 -11.28 0.26
N GLN A 122 -8.24 -11.40 1.56
CA GLN A 122 -9.58 -11.10 2.08
C GLN A 122 -9.56 -9.79 2.85
N VAL A 123 -10.60 -8.99 2.66
CA VAL A 123 -10.84 -7.77 3.43
C VAL A 123 -12.21 -7.86 4.06
N TRP A 124 -12.25 -7.60 5.36
CA TRP A 124 -13.48 -7.51 6.14
C TRP A 124 -13.78 -6.05 6.43
N TYR A 125 -15.02 -5.63 6.14
CA TYR A 125 -15.59 -4.38 6.59
C TYR A 125 -16.65 -4.69 7.65
N ASP A 126 -16.35 -4.41 8.90
CA ASP A 126 -17.16 -4.79 10.06
C ASP A 126 -17.46 -6.30 10.07
N SER A 127 -18.66 -6.70 9.66
CA SER A 127 -19.11 -8.10 9.57
C SER A 127 -19.12 -8.67 8.14
N ALA A 128 -18.87 -7.85 7.11
CA ALA A 128 -18.92 -8.28 5.72
C ALA A 128 -17.52 -8.70 5.24
N CYS A 129 -17.39 -9.94 4.77
CA CYS A 129 -16.15 -10.50 4.22
C CYS A 129 -16.20 -10.55 2.69
N SER A 130 -15.12 -10.16 2.02
CA SER A 130 -14.98 -10.27 0.56
C SER A 130 -14.68 -11.70 0.06
N GLY A 131 -14.28 -12.61 0.95
CA GLY A 131 -13.57 -13.84 0.56
C GLY A 131 -12.21 -13.54 -0.07
N ASP A 132 -11.51 -14.59 -0.52
CA ASP A 132 -10.25 -14.45 -1.25
C ASP A 132 -10.50 -13.85 -2.63
N GLN A 133 -9.97 -12.65 -2.87
CA GLN A 133 -10.02 -11.99 -4.18
C GLN A 133 -8.61 -11.76 -4.70
N ARG A 134 -8.43 -11.97 -6.01
CA ARG A 134 -7.14 -11.82 -6.71
C ARG A 134 -7.17 -10.60 -7.61
N GLY A 135 -6.08 -9.84 -7.65
CA GLY A 135 -5.97 -8.68 -8.55
C GLY A 135 -6.97 -7.56 -8.24
N HIS A 136 -7.54 -7.55 -7.03
CA HIS A 136 -8.58 -6.61 -6.61
C HIS A 136 -7.98 -5.46 -5.80
N SER A 137 -8.66 -4.31 -5.83
CA SER A 137 -8.28 -3.13 -5.04
C SER A 137 -9.41 -2.70 -4.12
N TRP A 138 -9.09 -2.48 -2.83
CA TRP A 138 -10.04 -2.11 -1.80
C TRP A 138 -9.72 -0.74 -1.22
N ILE A 139 -10.76 0.09 -1.01
CA ILE A 139 -10.63 1.34 -0.27
C ILE A 139 -10.66 1.04 1.22
N LEU A 140 -9.57 1.31 1.91
CA LEU A 140 -9.38 1.03 3.33
C LEU A 140 -9.78 2.20 4.23
N SER A 141 -9.73 3.44 3.72
CA SER A 141 -10.09 4.65 4.47
C SER A 141 -11.58 4.99 4.40
N ARG A 142 -12.47 3.98 4.39
CA ARG A 142 -13.91 4.18 4.22
C ARG A 142 -14.60 4.43 5.57
N GLY A 143 -14.65 5.70 5.98
CA GLY A 143 -15.40 6.14 7.17
C GLY A 143 -14.93 5.47 8.46
N ASP A 144 -15.87 5.24 9.38
CA ASP A 144 -15.59 4.69 10.72
C ASP A 144 -15.61 3.17 10.82
N GLN A 145 -15.65 2.47 9.68
CA GLN A 145 -15.77 1.01 9.65
C GLN A 145 -14.50 0.32 10.15
N ARG A 146 -14.67 -0.80 10.85
CA ARG A 146 -13.54 -1.65 11.23
C ARG A 146 -13.07 -2.44 10.00
N VAL A 147 -11.85 -2.19 9.56
CA VAL A 147 -11.23 -2.91 8.45
C VAL A 147 -10.26 -3.97 8.97
N VAL A 148 -10.44 -5.21 8.54
CA VAL A 148 -9.48 -6.30 8.81
C VAL A 148 -8.97 -6.85 7.48
N ILE A 149 -7.65 -6.88 7.33
CA ILE A 149 -6.95 -7.47 6.19
C ILE A 149 -6.51 -8.87 6.60
N ASP A 150 -6.92 -9.89 5.84
CA ASP A 150 -6.54 -11.28 6.02
C ASP A 150 -5.71 -11.74 4.81
N VAL A 151 -4.42 -11.94 5.05
CA VAL A 151 -3.50 -12.54 4.08
C VAL A 151 -3.29 -13.99 4.47
N GLN A 152 -4.15 -14.87 3.94
CA GLN A 152 -4.05 -16.33 4.11
C GLN A 152 -3.87 -16.77 5.58
N GLY A 153 -4.66 -16.18 6.50
CA GLY A 153 -4.64 -16.43 7.94
C GLY A 153 -3.78 -15.45 8.75
N VAL A 154 -3.01 -14.58 8.09
CA VAL A 154 -2.28 -13.48 8.74
C VAL A 154 -3.19 -12.25 8.79
N ARG A 155 -3.85 -12.05 9.94
CA ARG A 155 -4.91 -11.04 10.12
C ARG A 155 -4.45 -9.80 10.86
N PHE A 156 -4.58 -8.65 10.20
CA PHE A 156 -4.37 -7.35 10.82
C PHE A 156 -5.67 -6.54 10.79
N GLN A 157 -6.06 -5.99 11.93
CA GLN A 157 -6.96 -4.85 11.95
C GLN A 157 -6.17 -3.62 11.47
N LEU A 158 -6.66 -2.98 10.42
CA LEU A 158 -6.14 -1.71 9.96
C LEU A 158 -6.82 -0.59 10.74
N VAL A 159 -6.02 0.26 11.37
CA VAL A 159 -6.48 1.50 11.99
C VAL A 159 -5.88 2.66 11.21
N VAL A 160 -6.70 3.39 10.47
CA VAL A 160 -6.26 4.60 9.75
C VAL A 160 -6.14 5.75 10.75
N ASN A 161 -5.10 6.57 10.61
CA ASN A 161 -4.96 7.77 11.42
C ASN A 161 -5.97 8.83 10.95
N ASP A 162 -6.77 9.35 11.87
CA ASP A 162 -7.77 10.35 11.54
C ASP A 162 -7.10 11.70 11.22
N ARG A 163 -7.19 12.11 9.96
CA ARG A 163 -6.71 13.40 9.44
C ARG A 163 -7.85 14.28 8.94
N SER A 164 -9.10 13.98 9.31
CA SER A 164 -10.31 14.69 8.85
C SER A 164 -10.31 16.18 9.15
N ALA A 165 -9.62 16.61 10.20
CA ALA A 165 -9.50 18.02 10.58
C ALA A 165 -8.66 18.87 9.60
N ASP A 166 -7.81 18.24 8.76
CA ASP A 166 -6.88 18.94 7.87
C ASP A 166 -6.63 18.13 6.59
N TRP A 167 -7.69 18.03 5.77
CA TRP A 167 -7.70 17.22 4.55
C TRP A 167 -6.73 17.74 3.48
N ASP A 168 -6.53 19.06 3.39
CA ASP A 168 -5.64 19.66 2.40
C ASP A 168 -4.16 19.35 2.74
N ALA A 169 -3.76 19.45 4.01
CA ALA A 169 -2.42 19.03 4.40
C ALA A 169 -2.21 17.53 4.20
N TYR A 170 -3.22 16.70 4.50
CA TYR A 170 -3.15 15.26 4.25
C TYR A 170 -2.95 14.94 2.77
N ARG A 171 -3.67 15.62 1.87
CA ARG A 171 -3.50 15.46 0.42
C ARG A 171 -2.09 15.86 -0.01
N ALA A 172 -1.57 16.97 0.49
CA ALA A 172 -0.20 17.40 0.18
C ALA A 172 0.85 16.36 0.66
N ASP A 173 0.65 15.77 1.85
CA ASP A 173 1.52 14.70 2.36
C ASP A 173 1.44 13.44 1.47
N VAL A 174 0.24 13.04 1.05
CA VAL A 174 0.03 11.91 0.12
C VAL A 174 0.68 12.18 -1.23
N ASP A 175 0.48 13.37 -1.79
CA ASP A 175 1.11 13.76 -3.05
C ASP A 175 2.62 13.69 -2.92
N ALA A 176 3.21 14.31 -1.89
CA ALA A 176 4.66 14.26 -1.65
C ALA A 176 5.18 12.83 -1.50
N PHE A 177 4.42 11.95 -0.85
CA PHE A 177 4.76 10.53 -0.66
C PHE A 177 4.69 9.72 -1.96
N CYS A 178 3.78 10.08 -2.88
CA CYS A 178 3.59 9.42 -4.17
C CYS A 178 4.46 10.01 -5.29
N GLN A 179 4.90 11.27 -5.18
CA GLN A 179 5.72 11.94 -6.20
C GLN A 179 7.07 11.24 -6.38
N PRO A 180 7.54 11.00 -7.63
CA PRO A 180 8.91 10.56 -7.87
C PRO A 180 9.89 11.53 -7.21
N PRO A 181 11.12 11.09 -6.87
CA PRO A 181 12.05 12.01 -6.25
C PRO A 181 12.23 13.16 -7.22
N SER A 182 12.11 14.40 -6.74
CA SER A 182 12.44 15.55 -7.56
C SER A 182 13.83 15.28 -8.12
N ARG A 183 13.91 15.08 -9.44
CA ARG A 183 15.19 15.17 -10.12
C ARG A 183 15.63 16.59 -9.79
N GLU A 184 16.56 16.76 -8.85
CA GLU A 184 17.42 17.92 -8.90
C GLU A 184 17.80 18.06 -10.36
N ALA A 185 17.43 19.18 -10.95
CA ALA A 185 17.57 19.43 -12.37
C ALA A 185 19.07 19.42 -12.69
N VAL A 186 19.62 18.23 -12.92
CA VAL A 186 20.84 18.09 -13.69
C VAL A 186 20.50 18.73 -15.03
N PRO A 187 21.24 19.75 -15.50
CA PRO A 187 20.94 20.42 -16.75
C PRO A 187 20.78 19.37 -17.85
N SER A 188 19.53 19.16 -18.24
CA SER A 188 19.14 18.12 -19.18
C SER A 188 19.64 18.52 -20.54
N LEU A 189 20.82 18.06 -20.92
CA LEU A 189 21.26 18.17 -22.32
C LEU A 189 20.71 17.06 -23.21
N TYR A 190 20.12 15.98 -22.69
CA TYR A 190 19.44 14.98 -23.53
C TYR A 190 18.35 14.23 -22.74
N VAL A 191 17.12 14.76 -22.73
CA VAL A 191 15.93 13.94 -22.50
C VAL A 191 15.18 13.92 -23.82
N GLN A 192 15.45 12.91 -24.63
CA GLN A 192 14.51 12.56 -25.69
C GLN A 192 13.34 11.83 -25.03
N PRO A 193 12.08 12.21 -25.30
CA PRO A 193 10.94 11.42 -24.85
C PRO A 193 11.03 10.04 -25.50
N LEU A 194 10.86 8.98 -24.70
CA LEU A 194 10.86 7.59 -25.17
C LEU A 194 9.53 7.28 -25.88
N ILE A 195 9.24 8.01 -26.95
CA ILE A 195 8.14 7.75 -27.84
C ILE A 195 8.60 6.66 -28.80
N ARG A 196 8.02 5.47 -28.71
CA ARG A 196 8.24 4.39 -29.68
C ARG A 196 7.09 4.33 -30.67
N HIS A 197 7.43 4.31 -31.96
CA HIS A 197 6.49 3.98 -33.02
C HIS A 197 6.15 2.49 -32.96
N ILE A 198 4.87 2.16 -32.81
CA ILE A 198 4.39 0.78 -32.83
C ILE A 198 3.64 0.57 -34.15
N PHE A 199 4.09 -0.42 -34.92
CA PHE A 199 3.44 -0.83 -36.15
C PHE A 199 2.48 -1.98 -35.86
N VAL A 200 1.19 -1.75 -36.05
CA VAL A 200 0.18 -2.81 -35.95
C VAL A 200 -0.10 -3.35 -37.34
N LYS A 201 0.22 -4.63 -37.59
CA LYS A 201 -0.02 -5.28 -38.87
C LYS A 201 -1.43 -5.90 -38.85
N GLY A 202 -2.35 -5.32 -39.63
CA GLY A 202 -3.71 -5.85 -39.78
C GLY A 202 -3.71 -7.24 -40.43
N LEU A 203 -4.50 -8.15 -39.86
CA LEU A 203 -4.85 -9.44 -40.47
C LEU A 203 -5.93 -9.19 -41.55
N GLY A 204 -5.49 -8.72 -42.72
CA GLY A 204 -6.37 -8.44 -43.85
C GLY A 204 -5.57 -7.67 -44.89
N GLY A 205 -5.38 -8.27 -46.06
CA GLY A 205 -4.45 -7.79 -47.07
C GLY A 205 -4.84 -6.43 -47.63
N GLU A 206 -4.22 -5.37 -47.11
CA GLU A 206 -3.82 -4.16 -47.83
C GLU A 206 -2.80 -3.42 -46.94
N HIS A 207 -1.60 -3.16 -47.48
CA HIS A 207 -0.47 -2.62 -46.75
C HIS A 207 -0.60 -1.11 -46.53
N ALA A 208 -1.43 -0.71 -45.57
CA ALA A 208 -1.32 0.57 -44.89
C ALA A 208 -1.05 0.28 -43.41
N GLY A 209 0.23 0.27 -43.03
CA GLY A 209 0.62 0.07 -41.63
C GLY A 209 0.26 1.32 -40.84
N ASP A 210 -0.76 1.22 -39.99
CA ASP A 210 -1.12 2.30 -39.08
C ASP A 210 -0.01 2.46 -38.02
N VAL A 211 0.53 3.67 -37.92
CA VAL A 211 1.56 4.04 -36.93
C VAL A 211 0.86 4.57 -35.69
N TYR A 212 1.16 3.98 -34.54
CA TYR A 212 0.65 4.46 -33.26
C TYR A 212 1.78 4.99 -32.39
N LEU A 213 1.47 6.05 -31.66
CA LEU A 213 2.29 6.64 -30.61
C LEU A 213 1.78 6.11 -29.27
N TRP A 214 2.67 5.52 -28.48
CA TRP A 214 2.37 5.10 -27.12
C TRP A 214 3.38 5.70 -26.14
N ASP A 215 2.86 6.38 -25.12
CA ASP A 215 3.67 6.89 -24.02
C ASP A 215 3.84 5.81 -22.94
N LEU A 216 5.05 5.26 -22.84
CA LEU A 216 5.39 4.24 -21.84
C LEU A 216 5.47 4.80 -20.41
N SER A 217 5.49 6.12 -20.23
CA SER A 217 5.43 6.75 -18.91
C SER A 217 4.01 6.78 -18.35
N ARG A 218 2.99 6.55 -19.20
CA ARG A 218 1.57 6.50 -18.85
C ARG A 218 0.87 5.36 -19.59
N PRO A 219 1.16 4.10 -19.23
CA PRO A 219 0.67 2.93 -19.97
C PRO A 219 -0.86 2.77 -19.96
N TRP A 220 -1.57 3.51 -19.10
CA TRP A 220 -3.03 3.55 -19.02
C TRP A 220 -3.70 4.53 -20.00
N GLU A 221 -2.94 5.43 -20.64
CA GLU A 221 -3.47 6.32 -21.68
C GLU A 221 -3.61 5.56 -23.02
N PRO A 222 -4.70 5.79 -23.78
CA PRO A 222 -4.95 5.09 -25.03
C PRO A 222 -3.90 5.45 -26.10
N MET A 223 -3.52 4.46 -26.91
CA MET A 223 -2.61 4.66 -28.04
C MET A 223 -3.20 5.68 -29.02
N VAL A 224 -2.40 6.66 -29.42
CA VAL A 224 -2.82 7.70 -30.38
C VAL A 224 -2.37 7.31 -31.77
N LYS A 225 -3.29 7.23 -32.73
CA LYS A 225 -2.97 6.99 -34.13
C LYS A 225 -2.24 8.21 -34.70
N ALA A 226 -0.99 8.03 -35.13
CA ALA A 226 -0.25 9.05 -35.86
C ALA A 226 -0.79 9.07 -37.30
N SER A 227 -1.47 10.15 -37.68
CA SER A 227 -1.82 10.38 -39.08
C SER A 227 -0.57 10.90 -39.80
N ALA A 228 -0.26 10.34 -40.98
CA ALA A 228 0.76 10.87 -41.87
C ALA A 228 0.30 12.17 -42.53
#